data_AF-A0A834ITS1-F1
#
_entry.id   AF-A0A834ITS1-F1
#
_cell.length_a   1.000
_cell.length_b   1.000
_cell.length_c   1.000
_cell.angle_alpha   90.00
_cell.angle_beta   90.00
_cell.angle_gamma   90.00
#
_symmetry.space_group_name_H-M   'P 1'
#
loop_
_entity.id
_entity.type
_entity.pdbx_description
1 polymer ?
#
loop_
_entity_poly.entity_id
_entity_poly.type
_entity_poly.pdbx_seq_one_letter_code
_entity_poly.pdbx_strand_id
1 'polypeptide(L)'
;MDKNEFRVLIKYCFLKGKNTVEAKTRLDAEFLDTVPGKSTIKHWYAKFRRGEMRTEDSEHCGPWFIRKILLTTKNPRFRLKA
;
A
#
# COMPACT_ATOMS: atom_id res chain seq x y z
N MET A 1 -11.65 -6.62 -10.48
CA MET A 1 -10.40 -5.87 -10.32
C MET A 1 -9.80 -6.17 -8.97
N ASP A 2 -8.51 -6.45 -8.95
CA ASP A 2 -7.77 -6.65 -7.72
C ASP A 2 -7.49 -5.33 -7.00
N LYS A 3 -7.36 -5.40 -5.68
CA LYS A 3 -7.03 -4.22 -4.84
C LYS A 3 -5.72 -3.55 -5.29
N ASN A 4 -4.80 -4.32 -5.87
CA ASN A 4 -3.52 -3.81 -6.36
C ASN A 4 -3.67 -3.01 -7.66
N GLU A 5 -4.59 -3.40 -8.54
CA GLU A 5 -4.85 -2.69 -9.81
C GLU A 5 -5.42 -1.30 -9.53
N PHE A 6 -6.34 -1.18 -8.58
CA PHE A 6 -6.85 0.13 -8.16
C PHE A 6 -5.76 1.04 -7.61
N ARG A 7 -4.76 0.50 -6.91
CA ARG A 7 -3.64 1.31 -6.40
C ARG A 7 -2.78 1.86 -7.53
N VAL A 8 -2.56 1.08 -8.59
CA VAL A 8 -1.85 1.54 -9.79
C VAL A 8 -2.63 2.65 -10.49
N LEU A 9 -3.95 2.52 -10.62
CA LEU A 9 -4.80 3.57 -11.20
C LEU A 9 -4.83 4.85 -10.37
N ILE A 10 -4.93 4.74 -9.04
CA ILE A 10 -4.87 5.90 -8.14
C ILE A 10 -3.50 6.58 -8.25
N LYS A 11 -2.41 5.80 -8.33
CA LYS A 11 -1.05 6.33 -8.54
C LYS A 11 -0.94 7.05 -9.89
N TYR A 12 -1.50 6.50 -10.95
CA TYR A 12 -1.52 7.15 -12.26
C TYR A 12 -2.29 8.48 -12.23
N CYS A 13 -3.44 8.53 -11.55
CA CYS A 13 -4.20 9.78 -11.37
C CYS A 13 -3.42 10.83 -10.57
N PHE A 14 -2.69 10.40 -9.54
CA PHE A 14 -1.82 11.26 -8.75
C PHE A 14 -0.67 11.84 -9.59
N LEU A 15 0.01 11.01 -10.38
CA LEU A 15 1.10 11.46 -11.27
C LEU A 15 0.61 12.39 -12.38
N LYS A 16 -0.65 12.25 -12.82
CA LYS A 16 -1.31 13.18 -13.75
C LYS A 16 -1.69 14.52 -13.09
N GLY A 17 -1.42 14.72 -11.80
CA GLY A 17 -1.74 15.95 -11.08
C GLY A 17 -3.22 16.16 -10.80
N LYS A 18 -4.05 15.12 -10.95
CA LYS A 18 -5.50 15.20 -10.74
C LYS A 18 -5.84 15.20 -9.27
N ASN A 19 -6.84 16.00 -8.89
CA ASN A 19 -7.30 16.05 -7.52
C ASN A 19 -8.05 14.76 -7.14
N THR A 20 -8.19 14.45 -5.85
CA THR A 20 -8.88 13.23 -5.38
C THR A 20 -10.32 13.11 -5.86
N VAL A 21 -10.98 14.25 -6.09
CA VAL A 21 -12.36 14.30 -6.60
C VAL A 21 -12.40 13.88 -8.05
N GLU A 22 -11.53 14.43 -8.89
CA GLU A 22 -11.43 14.08 -10.32
C GLU A 22 -10.99 12.63 -10.52
N ALA A 23 -10.04 12.16 -9.70
CA ALA A 23 -9.63 10.76 -9.70
C ALA A 23 -10.80 9.84 -9.37
N LYS A 24 -11.61 10.21 -8.37
CA LYS A 24 -12.82 9.46 -8.04
C LYS A 24 -13.84 9.49 -9.17
N THR A 25 -14.14 10.64 -9.75
CA THR A 25 -15.11 10.75 -10.85
C THR A 25 -14.68 9.90 -12.05
N ARG A 26 -13.38 9.85 -12.37
CA ARG A 26 -12.86 8.96 -13.41
C ARG A 26 -13.06 7.49 -13.06
N LEU A 27 -12.71 7.10 -11.83
CA LEU A 27 -12.87 5.72 -11.36
C LEU A 27 -14.35 5.32 -11.28
N ASP A 28 -15.25 6.23 -10.88
CA ASP A 28 -16.70 6.01 -10.87
C ASP A 28 -17.24 5.81 -12.29
N ALA A 29 -16.74 6.56 -13.27
CA ALA A 29 -17.17 6.47 -14.67
C ALA A 29 -16.67 5.19 -15.37
N GLU A 30 -15.45 4.76 -15.06
CA GLU A 30 -14.85 3.54 -15.65
C GLU A 30 -15.27 2.25 -14.92
N PHE A 31 -15.56 2.31 -13.61
CA PHE A 31 -15.73 1.12 -12.76
C PHE A 31 -16.97 1.19 -11.85
N LEU A 32 -18.16 1.33 -12.42
CA LEU A 32 -19.45 1.50 -11.73
C LEU A 32 -19.60 0.81 -10.35
N ASP A 33 -19.36 -0.49 -10.24
CA ASP A 33 -19.69 -1.27 -9.03
C ASP A 33 -18.48 -1.66 -8.17
N THR A 34 -17.27 -1.50 -8.70
CA THR A 34 -16.03 -1.94 -8.04
C THR A 34 -15.17 -0.77 -7.55
N VAL A 35 -15.73 0.45 -7.53
CA VAL A 35 -14.98 1.66 -7.20
C VAL A 35 -14.42 1.59 -5.78
N PRO A 36 -13.13 1.89 -5.58
CA PRO A 36 -12.60 2.11 -4.24
C PRO A 36 -13.30 3.30 -3.56
N GLY A 37 -13.68 3.11 -2.29
CA GLY A 37 -14.33 4.17 -1.51
C GLY A 37 -13.50 5.46 -1.41
N LYS A 38 -14.18 6.59 -1.15
CA LYS A 38 -13.56 7.93 -1.00
C LYS A 38 -12.39 7.92 -0.01
N SER A 39 -12.52 7.17 1.08
CA SER A 39 -11.49 7.01 2.12
C SER A 39 -10.24 6.34 1.60
N THR A 40 -10.38 5.28 0.81
CA THR A 40 -9.26 4.55 0.18
C THR A 40 -8.45 5.44 -0.74
N ILE A 41 -9.12 6.22 -1.61
CA ILE A 41 -8.46 7.16 -2.53
C ILE A 41 -7.65 8.20 -1.74
N LYS A 42 -8.26 8.80 -0.70
CA LYS A 42 -7.58 9.79 0.15
C LYS A 42 -6.36 9.21 0.88
N HIS A 43 -6.47 8.00 1.41
CA HIS A 43 -5.37 7.31 2.10
C HIS A 43 -4.16 7.11 1.18
N TRP A 44 -4.40 6.62 -0.05
CA TRP A 44 -3.34 6.41 -1.03
C TRP A 44 -2.74 7.72 -1.52
N TYR A 45 -3.56 8.75 -1.78
CA TYR A 45 -3.05 10.08 -2.11
C TYR A 45 -2.16 10.66 -0.99
N ALA A 46 -2.52 10.44 0.28
CA ALA A 46 -1.68 10.87 1.39
C ALA A 46 -0.35 10.11 1.43
N LYS A 47 -0.34 8.80 1.15
CA LYS A 47 0.91 8.01 0.99
C LYS A 47 1.77 8.55 -0.15
N PHE A 48 1.19 8.80 -1.32
CA PHE A 48 1.93 9.31 -2.47
C PHE A 48 2.50 10.71 -2.22
N ARG A 49 1.77 11.57 -1.50
CA ARG A 49 2.29 12.88 -1.04
C ARG A 49 3.48 12.77 -0.09
N ARG A 50 3.59 11.68 0.69
CA ARG A 50 4.74 11.39 1.56
C ARG A 50 5.94 10.78 0.81
N GLY A 51 5.81 10.54 -0.50
CA GLY A 51 6.86 9.91 -1.32
C GLY A 51 6.81 8.38 -1.34
N GLU A 52 5.83 7.76 -0.68
CA GLU A 52 5.66 6.30 -0.69
C GLU A 52 4.99 5.85 -2.00
N MET A 53 5.78 5.63 -3.05
CA MET A 53 5.27 5.24 -4.39
C MET A 53 5.00 3.74 -4.57
N ARG A 54 5.16 2.93 -3.52
CA ARG A 54 4.92 1.49 -3.57
C ARG A 54 3.41 1.22 -3.61
N THR A 55 2.98 0.44 -4.59
CA THR A 55 1.59 0.00 -4.76
C THR A 55 1.28 -1.30 -4.00
N GLU A 56 2.32 -2.01 -3.58
CA GLU A 56 2.21 -3.15 -2.67
C GLU A 56 2.08 -2.66 -1.23
N ASP A 57 1.27 -3.35 -0.44
CA ASP A 57 1.39 -3.15 1.00
C ASP A 57 2.76 -3.67 1.41
N SER A 58 3.55 -2.83 2.08
CA SER A 58 4.71 -3.30 2.81
C SER A 58 4.25 -4.47 3.67
N GLU A 59 4.93 -5.62 3.57
CA GLU A 59 4.66 -6.77 4.43
C GLU A 59 4.46 -6.25 5.85
N HIS A 60 3.23 -6.39 6.37
CA HIS A 60 2.94 -5.95 7.72
C HIS A 60 3.63 -6.96 8.61
N CYS A 61 4.89 -6.66 8.92
CA CYS A 61 5.74 -7.39 9.82
C CYS A 61 5.13 -7.20 11.21
N GLY A 62 4.08 -7.97 11.49
CA GLY A 62 3.30 -7.82 12.71
C GLY A 62 4.19 -8.00 13.94
N PRO A 63 3.73 -7.56 15.13
CA PRO A 63 4.48 -7.73 16.36
C PRO A 63 4.97 -9.16 16.57
N TRP A 64 4.22 -10.15 16.09
CA TRP A 64 4.57 -11.57 16.09
C TRP A 64 5.78 -11.94 15.23
N PHE A 65 5.95 -11.32 14.06
CA PHE A 65 7.09 -11.60 13.16
C PHE A 65 8.37 -10.93 13.67
N ILE A 66 8.28 -9.68 14.16
CA ILE A 66 9.41 -9.00 14.82
C ILE A 66 9.83 -9.78 16.07
N ARG A 67 8.86 -10.22 16.89
CA ARG A 67 9.14 -11.03 18.08
C ARG A 67 9.78 -12.37 17.73
N LYS A 68 9.37 -13.00 16.62
CA LYS A 68 9.99 -14.23 16.10
C LYS A 68 11.45 -14.00 15.68
N ILE A 69 11.75 -12.92 14.95
CA ILE A 69 13.14 -12.55 14.58
C ILE A 69 13.98 -12.24 15.83
N LEU A 70 13.43 -11.50 16.79
CA LEU A 70 14.15 -11.18 18.03
C LEU A 70 14.42 -12.43 18.88
N LEU A 71 13.53 -13.43 18.84
CA LEU A 71 13.71 -14.71 19.53
C LEU A 71 14.73 -15.63 18.82
N THR A 72 14.81 -15.60 17.49
CA THR A 72 15.80 -16.39 16.74
C THR A 72 17.20 -15.79 16.83
N THR A 73 17.32 -14.45 16.84
CA THR A 73 18.61 -13.75 16.96
C THR A 73 19.22 -13.81 18.36
N LYS A 74 18.41 -13.99 19.41
CA LYS A 74 18.86 -14.21 20.80
C LYS A 74 19.12 -15.68 21.15
N ASN A 75 18.89 -16.61 20.22
CA ASN A 75 19.10 -18.04 20.47
C ASN A 75 20.55 -18.44 20.10
N PRO A 76 21.42 -18.77 21.07
CA PRO A 76 22.83 -19.07 20.82
C PRO A 76 23.05 -20.35 19.98
N ARG A 77 22.01 -21.15 19.72
CA ARG A 77 22.09 -22.37 18.89
C ARG A 77 22.27 -22.13 17.38
N PHE A 78 22.03 -20.91 16.88
CA PHE A 78 22.15 -20.60 15.45
C PHE A 78 23.28 -19.61 15.13
N ARG A 79 24.22 -19.40 16.06
CA ARG A 79 25.47 -18.69 15.76
C ARG A 79 26.25 -19.56 14.76
N LEU A 80 26.14 -19.26 13.46
CA LEU A 80 27.11 -19.74 12.49
C LEU A 80 28.49 -19.34 13.02
N LYS A 81 29.32 -20.34 13.32
CA LYS A 81 30.76 -20.12 13.53
C LYS A 81 31.29 -19.55 12.22
N ALA A 82 31.72 -18.29 12.26
CA ALA A 82 32.64 -17.74 11.28
C ALA A 82 34.01 -18.39 11.45
#